data_AF-A0A238VZH4-F1
#
_entry.id   AF-A0A238VZH4-F1
#
_cell.length_a   1.000
_cell.length_b   1.000
_cell.length_c   1.000
_cell.angle_alpha   90.00
_cell.angle_beta   90.00
_cell.angle_gamma   90.00
#
_symmetry.space_group_name_H-M   'P 1'
#
loop_
_entity.id
_entity.type
_entity.pdbx_description
1 polymer ?
#
loop_
_entity_poly.entity_id
_entity_poly.type
_entity_poly.pdbx_seq_one_letter_code
_entity_poly.pdbx_strand_id
1 'polypeptide(L)'
;MRRDEGAIYVLTDRQGCKLDQISANPNVTLAFSDERANDYVVINGTAEVRHDPEKAREVWRFSDATFFKSPDNPDLRVIVVRPTAAELWDGSNLLISGAKMLAERLMGARTELVENAKVDRLD
;
A
#
# COMPACT_ATOMS: atom_id res chain seq x y z
N MET A 1 2.52 4.10 -3.16
CA MET A 1 3.37 3.07 -3.79
C MET A 1 4.35 3.75 -4.74
N ARG A 2 5.65 3.42 -4.65
CA ARG A 2 6.63 3.69 -5.71
C ARG A 2 6.53 2.52 -6.69
N ARG A 3 5.90 2.73 -7.85
CA ARG A 3 5.48 1.64 -8.77
C ARG A 3 6.67 0.93 -9.39
N ASP A 4 7.70 1.69 -9.72
CA ASP A 4 9.01 1.26 -10.21
C ASP A 4 9.78 0.39 -9.21
N GLU A 5 9.58 0.61 -7.91
CA GLU A 5 10.23 -0.16 -6.84
C GLU A 5 9.40 -1.34 -6.32
N GLY A 6 8.14 -1.44 -6.76
CA GLY A 6 7.19 -2.44 -6.26
C GLY A 6 6.96 -2.35 -4.75
N ALA A 7 7.03 -1.15 -4.17
CA ALA A 7 7.04 -0.95 -2.72
C ALA A 7 6.11 0.17 -2.24
N ILE A 8 5.58 0.00 -1.04
CA ILE A 8 4.89 1.03 -0.27
C ILE A 8 5.78 1.38 0.92
N TYR A 9 6.06 2.67 1.09
CA TYR A 9 6.89 3.19 2.16
C TYR A 9 6.03 3.85 3.22
N VAL A 10 6.22 3.48 4.47
CA VAL A 10 5.55 4.08 5.63
C VAL A 10 6.62 4.60 6.59
N LEU A 11 6.56 5.89 6.92
CA LEU A 11 7.45 6.49 7.91
C LEU A 11 7.01 6.14 9.32
N THR A 12 7.98 5.86 10.17
CA THR A 12 7.73 5.54 11.57
C THR A 12 8.93 5.89 12.45
N ASP A 13 8.80 5.74 13.77
CA ASP A 13 9.89 5.89 14.72
C ASP A 13 10.27 4.56 15.38
N ARG A 14 11.30 4.59 16.23
CA ARG A 14 11.72 3.43 17.05
C ARG A 14 10.72 3.02 18.14
N GLN A 15 9.67 3.79 18.39
CA GLN A 15 8.83 3.60 19.58
C GLN A 15 7.79 2.49 19.37
N GLY A 16 7.50 1.72 20.41
CA GLY A 16 6.44 0.70 20.39
C GLY A 16 6.81 -0.64 19.75
N CYS A 17 5.92 -1.62 19.88
CA CYS A 17 6.18 -3.04 19.58
C CYS A 17 6.16 -3.41 18.09
N LYS A 18 5.67 -2.51 17.22
CA LYS A 18 5.47 -2.79 15.78
C LYS A 18 6.74 -3.23 15.06
N LEU A 19 7.89 -2.70 15.46
CA LEU A 19 9.19 -3.08 14.90
C LEU A 19 9.53 -4.54 15.22
N ASP A 20 9.37 -4.93 16.48
CA ASP A 20 9.62 -6.30 16.94
C ASP A 20 8.62 -7.28 16.33
N GLN A 21 7.35 -6.87 16.21
CA GLN A 21 6.30 -7.66 15.56
C GLN A 21 6.59 -7.91 14.08
N ILE A 22 7.00 -6.89 13.32
CA ILE A 22 7.39 -7.05 11.90
C ILE A 22 8.63 -7.94 11.78
N SER A 23 9.61 -7.79 12.68
CA SER A 23 10.80 -8.64 12.70
C SER A 23 10.46 -10.11 12.97
N ALA A 24 9.51 -10.38 13.87
CA ALA A 24 9.06 -11.73 14.20
C ALA A 24 8.13 -12.33 13.13
N ASN A 25 7.28 -11.52 12.51
CA ASN A 25 6.37 -11.93 11.44
C ASN A 25 6.23 -10.80 10.41
N PRO A 26 6.86 -10.94 9.22
CA PRO A 26 6.85 -9.88 8.22
C PRO A 26 5.52 -9.79 7.46
N ASN A 27 4.58 -10.73 7.63
CA ASN A 27 3.31 -10.69 6.91
C ASN A 27 2.44 -9.53 7.44
N VAL A 28 2.07 -8.62 6.56
CA VAL A 28 1.28 -7.42 6.90
C VAL A 28 0.09 -7.23 5.98
N THR A 29 -0.90 -6.53 6.49
CA THR A 29 -2.07 -6.07 5.74
C THR A 29 -2.19 -4.56 5.87
N LEU A 30 -2.33 -3.87 4.74
CA LEU A 30 -2.69 -2.45 4.69
C LEU A 30 -4.16 -2.34 4.26
N ALA A 31 -4.98 -1.68 5.08
CA ALA A 31 -6.39 -1.45 4.79
C ALA A 31 -6.63 0.06 4.64
N PHE A 32 -7.33 0.43 3.57
CA PHE A 32 -7.73 1.79 3.26
C PHE A 32 -9.23 1.82 3.01
N SER A 33 -9.89 2.89 3.45
CA SER A 33 -11.32 3.10 3.25
C SER A 33 -11.63 4.55 2.89
N ASP A 34 -12.52 4.74 1.93
CA ASP A 34 -13.26 5.98 1.72
C ASP A 34 -14.73 5.68 2.01
N GLU A 35 -15.14 5.92 3.25
CA GLU A 35 -16.50 5.66 3.73
C GLU A 35 -17.55 6.47 2.97
N ARG A 36 -17.19 7.63 2.41
CA ARG A 36 -18.14 8.45 1.64
C ARG A 36 -18.41 7.86 0.27
N ALA A 37 -17.39 7.27 -0.35
CA ALA A 37 -17.49 6.58 -1.63
C ALA A 37 -17.94 5.12 -1.49
N ASN A 38 -17.94 4.57 -0.26
CA ASN A 38 -18.05 3.13 0.02
C ASN A 38 -16.93 2.31 -0.66
N ASP A 39 -15.74 2.89 -0.78
CA ASP A 39 -14.59 2.24 -1.40
C ASP A 39 -13.62 1.72 -0.34
N TYR A 40 -13.12 0.51 -0.54
CA TYR A 40 -12.23 -0.17 0.39
C TYR A 40 -11.14 -0.91 -0.38
N VAL A 41 -9.89 -0.76 0.04
CA VAL A 41 -8.76 -1.50 -0.51
C VAL A 41 -8.03 -2.20 0.62
N VAL A 42 -7.81 -3.50 0.45
CA VAL A 42 -6.95 -4.29 1.33
C VAL A 42 -5.78 -4.81 0.52
N ILE A 43 -4.57 -4.61 1.04
CA ILE A 43 -3.31 -5.04 0.42
C ILE A 43 -2.60 -5.96 1.40
N ASN A 44 -2.37 -7.20 0.99
CA ASN A 44 -1.52 -8.13 1.73
C ASN A 44 -0.09 -8.03 1.19
N GLY A 45 0.90 -8.21 2.06
CA GLY A 45 2.30 -8.15 1.66
C GLY A 45 3.26 -8.60 2.74
N THR A 46 4.55 -8.38 2.47
CA THR A 46 5.63 -8.55 3.46
C THR A 46 6.23 -7.20 3.80
N ALA A 47 6.61 -7.01 5.05
CA ALA A 47 7.22 -5.79 5.55
C ALA A 47 8.62 -6.04 6.10
N GLU A 48 9.47 -5.04 5.94
CA GLU A 48 10.75 -4.94 6.66
C GLU A 48 10.92 -3.52 7.20
N VAL A 49 11.61 -3.39 8.34
CA VAL A 49 11.96 -2.08 8.89
C VAL A 49 13.41 -1.75 8.57
N ARG A 50 13.65 -0.58 8.00
CA ARG A 50 14.98 -0.07 7.67
C ARG A 50 15.25 1.24 8.40
N HIS A 51 16.50 1.42 8.83
CA HIS A 51 17.03 2.74 9.13
C HIS A 51 17.68 3.28 7.87
N ASP A 52 16.93 4.07 7.11
CA ASP A 52 17.33 4.59 5.79
C ASP A 52 17.02 6.09 5.71
N PRO A 53 17.97 6.95 6.09
CA PRO A 53 17.80 8.41 6.05
C PRO A 53 17.61 8.96 4.63
N GLU A 54 18.16 8.29 3.61
CA GLU A 54 18.02 8.74 2.22
C GLU A 54 16.60 8.50 1.72
N LYS A 55 16.10 7.27 1.86
CA LYS A 55 14.71 6.95 1.51
C LYS A 55 13.73 7.74 2.35
N ALA A 56 14.01 7.96 3.63
CA ALA A 56 13.15 8.75 4.50
C ALA A 56 12.98 10.19 4.00
N ARG A 57 14.07 10.85 3.58
CA ARG A 57 14.00 12.19 2.93
C ARG A 57 13.24 12.14 1.62
N GLU A 58 13.45 11.10 0.82
CA GLU A 58 12.82 10.94 -0.49
C GLU A 58 11.29 10.79 -0.41
N VAL A 59 10.78 10.06 0.58
CA VAL A 59 9.33 9.80 0.73
C VAL A 59 8.62 10.76 1.68
N TRP A 60 9.37 11.68 2.31
CA TRP A 60 8.86 12.66 3.26
C TRP A 60 7.81 13.59 2.66
N ARG A 61 6.76 13.87 3.43
CA ARG A 61 5.71 14.84 3.13
C ARG A 61 5.66 15.92 4.21
N PHE A 62 5.15 17.09 3.84
CA PHE A 62 4.99 18.20 4.79
C PHE A 62 4.20 17.82 6.05
N SER A 63 3.17 16.98 5.90
CA SER A 63 2.35 16.47 7.00
C SER A 63 3.11 15.61 8.00
N ASP A 64 4.22 14.98 7.60
CA ASP A 64 4.99 14.09 8.46
C ASP A 64 5.72 14.84 9.58
N ALA A 65 5.94 16.16 9.40
CA ALA A 65 6.53 17.03 10.41
C ALA A 65 5.69 17.07 11.71
N THR A 66 4.38 16.86 11.62
CA THR A 66 3.49 16.78 12.79
C THR A 66 3.83 15.61 13.71
N PHE A 67 4.36 14.51 13.16
CA PHE A 67 4.69 13.30 13.92
C PHE A 67 6.19 13.21 14.24
N PHE A 68 7.05 13.54 13.28
CA PHE A 68 8.48 13.22 13.36
C PHE A 68 9.40 14.44 13.39
N LYS A 69 8.85 15.66 13.37
CA LYS A 69 9.55 16.98 13.36
C LYS A 69 10.37 17.28 12.10
N SER A 70 11.23 16.36 11.66
CA SER A 70 12.17 16.55 10.54
C SER A 70 12.47 15.22 9.84
N PRO A 71 12.73 15.22 8.52
CA PRO A 71 13.21 14.03 7.81
C PRO A 71 14.61 13.57 8.25
N ASP A 72 15.37 14.41 8.95
CA ASP A 72 16.68 14.09 9.52
C ASP A 72 16.60 13.52 10.96
N ASN A 73 15.39 13.20 11.44
CA ASN A 73 15.21 12.64 12.77
C ASN A 73 15.95 11.28 12.89
N PRO A 74 16.89 11.11 13.83
CA PRO A 74 17.68 9.87 13.97
C PRO A 74 16.85 8.66 14.40
N ASP A 75 15.68 8.88 14.99
CA ASP A 75 14.75 7.82 15.37
C ASP A 75 13.83 7.40 14.22
N LEU A 76 13.84 8.13 13.10
CA LEU A 76 13.02 7.83 11.94
C LEU A 76 13.42 6.49 11.32
N ARG A 77 12.43 5.71 10.95
CA ARG A 77 12.54 4.40 10.31
C ARG A 77 11.58 4.38 9.13
N VAL A 78 11.92 3.52 8.16
CA VAL A 78 11.10 3.28 6.98
C VAL A 78 10.62 1.84 7.04
N ILE A 79 9.30 1.65 7.10
CA ILE A 79 8.70 0.35 6.84
C ILE A 79 8.54 0.23 5.33
N VAL A 80 9.15 -0.80 4.76
CA VAL A 80 9.06 -1.14 3.34
C VAL A 80 8.10 -2.30 3.21
N VAL A 81 6.92 -2.03 2.65
CA VAL A 81 5.91 -3.06 2.38
C VAL A 81 5.97 -3.45 0.91
N ARG A 82 6.15 -4.74 0.64
CA ARG A 82 6.10 -5.34 -0.70
C ARG A 82 4.76 -6.07 -0.87
N PRO A 83 3.83 -5.52 -1.67
CA PRO A 83 2.53 -6.15 -1.90
C PRO A 83 2.66 -7.53 -2.55
N THR A 84 1.81 -8.46 -2.12
CA THR A 84 1.67 -9.81 -2.70
C THR A 84 0.29 -10.05 -3.28
N ALA A 85 -0.75 -9.45 -2.70
CA ALA A 85 -2.12 -9.50 -3.19
C ALA A 85 -2.87 -8.21 -2.80
N ALA A 86 -3.93 -7.89 -3.53
CA ALA A 86 -4.83 -6.81 -3.17
C ALA A 86 -6.28 -7.15 -3.53
N GLU A 87 -7.21 -6.68 -2.70
CA GLU A 87 -8.66 -6.74 -2.88
C GLU A 87 -9.20 -5.31 -2.86
N LEU A 88 -10.12 -5.02 -3.78
CA LEU A 88 -10.81 -3.75 -3.91
C LEU A 88 -12.32 -4.00 -3.86
N TRP A 89 -13.01 -3.32 -2.96
CA TRP A 89 -14.45 -3.21 -2.94
C TRP A 89 -14.81 -1.77 -3.30
N ASP A 90 -15.45 -1.57 -4.45
CA ASP A 90 -15.89 -0.25 -4.93
C ASP A 90 -17.41 -0.17 -4.77
N GLY A 91 -17.87 0.73 -3.90
CA GLY A 91 -19.28 0.91 -3.60
C GLY A 91 -19.99 1.88 -4.54
N SER A 92 -19.25 2.51 -5.45
CA SER A 92 -19.71 3.57 -6.34
C SER A 92 -19.93 3.12 -7.80
N ASN A 93 -19.60 1.87 -8.14
CA ASN A 93 -19.59 1.31 -9.52
C ASN A 93 -18.66 2.06 -10.51
N LEU A 94 -17.88 3.06 -10.07
CA LEU A 94 -17.14 3.97 -10.95
C LEU A 94 -15.72 3.48 -11.28
N LEU A 95 -15.01 2.87 -10.33
CA LEU A 95 -13.67 2.33 -10.55
C LEU A 95 -13.72 1.00 -11.30
N ILE A 96 -14.73 0.16 -11.02
CA ILE A 96 -14.98 -1.07 -11.78
C ILE A 96 -15.28 -0.73 -13.24
N SER A 97 -16.08 0.31 -13.51
CA SER A 97 -16.38 0.77 -14.87
C SER A 97 -15.11 1.27 -15.60
N GLY A 98 -14.25 2.03 -14.93
CA GLY A 98 -13.01 2.57 -15.51
C GLY A 98 -11.96 1.49 -15.82
N ALA A 99 -11.74 0.55 -14.89
CA ALA A 99 -10.83 -0.57 -15.09
C ALA A 99 -11.35 -1.56 -16.16
N LYS A 100 -12.67 -1.82 -16.17
CA LYS A 100 -13.36 -2.61 -17.20
C LYS A 100 -13.18 -2.00 -18.59
N MET A 101 -13.39 -0.68 -18.73
CA MET A 101 -13.26 0.02 -20.00
C MET A 101 -11.81 0.03 -20.53
N LEU A 102 -10.82 0.07 -19.64
CA LEU A 102 -9.40 -0.02 -20.00
C LEU A 102 -9.02 -1.45 -20.43
N ALA A 103 -9.50 -2.47 -19.73
CA ALA A 103 -9.26 -3.88 -20.06
C ALA A 103 -9.94 -4.30 -21.38
N GLU A 104 -11.21 -3.91 -21.59
CA GLU A 104 -11.96 -4.20 -22.83
C GLU A 104 -11.27 -3.59 -24.06
N ARG A 105 -10.72 -2.37 -23.93
CA ARG A 105 -10.02 -1.68 -25.03
C ARG A 105 -8.64 -2.23 -25.34
N LEU A 106 -7.95 -2.80 -24.35
CA LEU A 106 -6.61 -3.36 -24.53
C LEU A 106 -6.64 -4.83 -24.94
N MET A 107 -7.64 -5.59 -24.50
CA MET A 107 -7.67 -7.06 -24.67
C MET A 107 -8.78 -7.58 -25.59
N GLY A 108 -9.74 -6.74 -26.01
CA GLY A 108 -10.80 -7.12 -26.95
C GLY A 108 -11.77 -8.21 -26.46
N ALA A 109 -11.70 -8.60 -25.18
CA ALA A 109 -12.54 -9.61 -24.57
C ALA A 109 -13.56 -8.97 -23.64
N ARG A 110 -14.82 -9.41 -23.76
CA ARG A 110 -15.92 -9.01 -22.87
C ARG A 110 -15.71 -9.72 -21.54
N THR A 111 -15.17 -9.03 -20.54
CA THR A 111 -14.84 -9.63 -19.24
C THR A 111 -16.10 -9.70 -18.36
N GLU A 112 -16.50 -10.91 -17.97
CA GLU A 112 -17.33 -11.10 -16.77
C GLU A 112 -16.39 -11.09 -15.56
N LEU A 113 -16.39 -9.98 -14.81
CA LEU A 113 -15.70 -9.89 -13.53
C LEU A 113 -16.69 -10.30 -12.45
N VAL A 114 -16.40 -11.41 -11.78
CA VAL A 114 -17.13 -11.93 -10.63
C VAL A 114 -17.01 -10.92 -9.49
N GLU A 115 -18.14 -10.57 -8.87
CA GLU A 115 -18.20 -9.86 -7.59
C GLU A 115 -17.25 -10.55 -6.59
N ASN A 116 -16.27 -9.80 -6.07
CA ASN A 116 -15.10 -10.26 -5.30
C ASN A 116 -13.93 -10.77 -6.17
N ALA A 117 -13.05 -9.85 -6.55
CA ALA A 117 -11.81 -10.19 -7.27
C ALA A 117 -10.66 -10.40 -6.29
N LYS A 118 -10.33 -11.67 -6.00
CA LYS A 118 -9.04 -12.05 -5.44
C LYS A 118 -8.00 -12.10 -6.55
N VAL A 119 -6.99 -11.23 -6.51
CA VAL A 119 -5.87 -11.26 -7.46
C VAL A 119 -4.75 -12.10 -6.88
N ASP A 120 -4.67 -13.36 -7.29
CA ASP A 120 -3.49 -14.20 -7.08
C ASP A 120 -2.47 -13.94 -8.21
N ARG A 121 -1.18 -13.95 -7.85
CA ARG A 121 -0.05 -13.55 -8.71
C ARG A 121 0.06 -14.45 -9.95
N LEU A 122 0.30 -13.82 -11.10
CA LEU A 122 0.74 -14.48 -12.35
C LEU A 122 2.22 -14.89 -12.22
N ASP A 123 2.49 -16.15 -12.54
CA ASP A 123 3.82 -16.77 -12.61
C ASP A 123 4.82 -15.97 -13.48
#